data_AF-A0A355AHJ9-F1
#
_entry.id   AF-A0A355AHJ9-F1
#
_cell.length_a   1.000
_cell.length_b   1.000
_cell.length_c   1.000
_cell.angle_alpha   90.00
_cell.angle_beta   90.00
_cell.angle_gamma   90.00
#
_symmetry.space_group_name_H-M   'P 1'
#
loop_
_entity.id
_entity.type
_entity.pdbx_description
1 polymer ?
#
loop_
_entity_poly.entity_id
_entity_poly.type
_entity_poly.pdbx_seq_one_letter_code
_entity_poly.pdbx_strand_id
1 'polypeptide(L)'
;MTGGRIRFRYKENTMQQTAPSTDTIRHSSRITLIGILALVALYVVSAYFGIPQRGRDLLVASHAAHDDHNSSNAEYPPTNDGEYANNSGIHPEEHVQNHRALTETRTPPPAWAVTPFVLLLGAIAILPLIPSLAHWWEKNSSKLLMAGILGGFTLAYYLFIHSESVEQHFPAHFIVAPPTSGLSWAITGTVLANALLAEYVPFITLLFALYAITGGVRIEGDVQATPTANTTILALGALLASFIGTTGAAMLLIRPLLETNQQRKRVVHTLVFFIFLVCNCGGCLLPIGDPPLFLGYLQGVPFLWTFSLWQEWLTVNVALLAIYWTWDHFFAYPSERLIDIVSDKSTVRPLRVTGLPLNLPLMAGVIFAVALLDPSKAIPGTDWHPWIFLREIVLLSLVGCSLWFGSITIRVQNGFSYFAILEVAALFVGIFVCMQPALSILNEHGASLGIRSPTAFFWTTGALSSVLDNAPTYLVFFKTAQS
;
A
#
# COMPACT_ATOMS: atom_id res chain seq x y z
N MET A 1 -20.26 -18.78 -51.32
CA MET A 1 -19.56 -17.75 -50.52
C MET A 1 -19.76 -18.08 -49.06
N THR A 2 -18.80 -18.80 -48.50
CA THR A 2 -18.79 -19.41 -47.18
C THR A 2 -18.49 -18.36 -46.10
N GLY A 3 -19.29 -18.37 -45.03
CA GLY A 3 -19.21 -17.41 -43.94
C GLY A 3 -18.05 -17.64 -42.97
N GLY A 4 -17.46 -16.54 -42.51
CA GLY A 4 -16.56 -16.50 -41.37
C GLY A 4 -17.31 -16.05 -40.11
N ARG A 5 -17.98 -16.97 -39.43
CA ARG A 5 -18.35 -16.77 -38.02
C ARG A 5 -17.08 -16.90 -37.19
N ILE A 6 -16.64 -15.81 -36.56
CA ILE A 6 -15.62 -15.83 -35.52
C ILE A 6 -16.24 -16.56 -34.31
N ARG A 7 -16.14 -17.90 -34.32
CA ARG A 7 -16.34 -18.73 -33.14
C ARG A 7 -15.10 -18.53 -32.28
N PHE A 8 -15.23 -17.83 -31.15
CA PHE A 8 -14.35 -18.04 -30.01
C PHE A 8 -14.57 -19.49 -29.55
N ARG A 9 -13.81 -20.40 -30.15
CA ARG A 9 -13.69 -21.78 -29.72
C ARG A 9 -12.92 -21.72 -28.42
N TYR A 10 -13.63 -21.67 -27.29
CA TYR A 10 -13.05 -22.04 -26.00
C TYR A 10 -12.49 -23.44 -26.21
N LYS A 11 -11.18 -23.55 -26.40
CA LYS A 11 -10.51 -24.85 -26.33
C LYS A 11 -10.71 -25.29 -24.89
N GLU A 12 -11.49 -26.34 -24.71
CA GLU A 12 -11.74 -27.07 -23.46
C GLU A 12 -10.48 -27.77 -22.91
N ASN A 13 -9.29 -27.21 -23.16
CA ASN A 13 -8.00 -27.75 -22.77
C ASN A 13 -7.02 -26.60 -22.49
N THR A 14 -7.26 -25.80 -21.45
CA THR A 14 -6.18 -25.08 -20.73
C THR A 14 -6.67 -24.59 -19.37
N MET A 15 -5.98 -25.04 -18.31
CA MET A 15 -6.09 -24.59 -16.92
C MET A 15 -7.46 -24.70 -16.24
N GLN A 16 -7.89 -25.94 -15.94
CA GLN A 16 -8.36 -26.14 -14.56
C GLN A 16 -7.17 -25.78 -13.66
N GLN A 17 -7.16 -24.56 -13.13
CA GLN A 17 -6.39 -24.26 -11.95
C GLN A 17 -7.02 -25.13 -10.87
N THR A 18 -6.53 -26.37 -10.75
CA THR A 18 -7.03 -27.33 -9.77
C THR A 18 -6.98 -26.61 -8.44
N ALA A 19 -8.13 -26.46 -7.79
CA ALA A 19 -8.21 -25.84 -6.48
C ALA A 19 -7.07 -26.44 -5.62
N PRO A 20 -6.25 -25.61 -4.97
CA PRO A 20 -5.07 -26.07 -4.26
C PRO A 20 -5.47 -27.19 -3.30
N SER A 21 -4.76 -28.33 -3.38
CA SER A 21 -5.12 -29.48 -2.55
C SER A 21 -5.02 -29.13 -1.08
N THR A 22 -5.85 -29.78 -0.25
CA THR A 22 -5.85 -29.57 1.21
C THR A 22 -4.45 -29.73 1.80
N ASP A 23 -3.67 -30.69 1.30
CA ASP A 23 -2.30 -30.92 1.76
C ASP A 23 -1.36 -29.79 1.38
N THR A 24 -1.50 -29.21 0.20
CA THR A 24 -0.69 -28.06 -0.25
C THR A 24 -0.91 -26.85 0.64
N ILE A 25 -2.17 -26.51 0.94
CA ILE A 25 -2.48 -25.37 1.81
C ILE A 25 -2.08 -25.67 3.25
N ARG A 26 -2.27 -26.90 3.73
CA ARG A 26 -1.86 -27.29 5.09
C ARG A 26 -0.34 -27.18 5.26
N HIS A 27 0.43 -27.66 4.29
CA HIS A 27 1.88 -27.60 4.33
C HIS A 27 2.39 -26.16 4.31
N SER A 28 1.92 -25.35 3.35
CA SER A 28 2.29 -23.93 3.25
C SER A 28 1.87 -23.12 4.48
N SER A 29 0.69 -23.38 5.04
CA SER A 29 0.23 -22.73 6.29
C SER A 29 1.10 -23.12 7.49
N ARG A 30 1.54 -24.38 7.59
CA ARG A 30 2.47 -24.83 8.65
C ARG A 30 3.83 -24.15 8.53
N ILE A 31 4.41 -24.08 7.33
CA ILE A 31 5.68 -23.38 7.11
C ILE A 31 5.55 -21.90 7.51
N THR A 32 4.49 -21.26 7.06
CA THR A 32 4.20 -19.84 7.36
C THR A 32 4.08 -19.61 8.87
N LEU A 33 3.34 -20.47 9.56
CA LEU A 33 3.14 -20.42 11.01
C LEU A 33 4.45 -20.61 11.77
N ILE A 34 5.31 -21.56 11.35
CA ILE A 34 6.65 -21.74 11.94
C ILE A 34 7.49 -20.48 11.75
N GLY A 35 7.46 -19.87 10.56
CA GLY A 35 8.15 -18.61 10.29
C GLY A 35 7.66 -17.47 11.18
N ILE A 36 6.34 -17.32 11.34
CA ILE A 36 5.74 -16.34 12.25
C ILE A 36 6.20 -16.58 13.70
N LEU A 37 6.13 -17.82 14.19
CA LEU A 37 6.56 -18.15 15.55
C LEU A 37 8.06 -17.87 15.76
N ALA A 38 8.90 -18.14 14.77
CA ALA A 38 10.32 -17.81 14.83
C ALA A 38 10.57 -16.29 14.89
N LEU A 39 9.84 -15.51 14.10
CA LEU A 39 9.93 -14.03 14.12
C LEU A 39 9.44 -13.45 15.44
N VAL A 40 8.32 -13.95 15.97
CA VAL A 40 7.80 -13.55 17.29
C VAL A 40 8.80 -13.89 18.38
N ALA A 41 9.37 -15.09 18.37
CA ALA A 41 10.39 -15.49 19.34
C ALA A 41 11.66 -14.63 19.25
N LEU A 42 12.14 -14.38 18.03
CA LEU A 42 13.28 -13.49 17.78
C LEU A 42 13.01 -12.08 18.32
N TYR A 43 11.81 -11.56 18.08
CA TYR A 43 11.40 -10.25 18.59
C TYR A 43 11.36 -10.22 20.12
N VAL A 44 10.75 -11.23 20.76
CA VAL A 44 10.71 -11.34 22.24
C VAL A 44 12.12 -11.39 22.83
N VAL A 45 13.02 -12.18 22.23
CA VAL A 45 14.43 -12.21 22.64
C VAL A 45 15.09 -10.85 22.47
N SER A 46 14.88 -10.18 21.33
CA SER A 46 15.44 -8.83 21.10
C SER A 46 14.90 -7.78 22.08
N ALA A 47 13.61 -7.88 22.43
CA ALA A 47 12.93 -7.02 23.39
C ALA A 47 13.43 -7.26 24.82
N TYR A 48 13.75 -8.51 25.16
CA TYR A 48 14.41 -8.83 26.43
C TYR A 48 15.77 -8.12 26.56
N PHE A 49 16.51 -7.98 25.45
CA PHE A 49 17.76 -7.22 25.40
C PHE A 49 17.58 -5.70 25.22
N GLY A 50 16.35 -5.17 25.23
CA GLY A 50 16.10 -3.73 25.15
C GLY A 50 16.27 -3.11 23.76
N ILE A 51 16.46 -3.91 22.71
CA ILE A 51 16.78 -3.43 21.35
C ILE A 51 15.63 -2.56 20.76
N PRO A 52 14.39 -3.06 20.64
CA PRO A 52 13.30 -2.28 20.05
C PRO A 52 12.87 -1.10 20.93
N GLN A 53 13.11 -1.16 22.25
CA GLN A 53 12.91 -0.05 23.19
C GLN A 53 13.92 1.07 22.92
N ARG A 54 15.21 0.73 22.79
CA ARG A 54 16.24 1.70 22.44
C ARG A 54 15.97 2.38 21.09
N GLY A 55 15.49 1.62 20.11
CA GLY A 55 15.05 2.18 18.82
C GLY A 55 13.91 3.19 18.97
N ARG A 56 12.92 2.89 19.81
CA ARG A 56 11.82 3.83 20.12
C ARG A 56 12.32 5.07 20.85
N ASP A 57 13.23 4.92 21.82
CA ASP A 57 13.75 6.07 22.57
C ASP A 57 14.54 7.02 21.66
N LEU A 58 15.28 6.49 20.69
CA LEU A 58 15.95 7.30 19.65
C LEU A 58 14.94 8.03 18.75
N LEU A 59 13.87 7.34 18.33
CA LEU A 59 12.82 7.93 17.50
C LEU A 59 12.15 9.11 18.22
N VAL A 60 11.72 8.90 19.46
CA VAL A 60 11.03 9.91 20.28
C VAL A 60 11.96 11.10 20.56
N ALA A 61 13.23 10.85 20.90
CA ALA A 61 14.20 11.92 21.11
C ALA A 61 14.43 12.76 19.85
N SER A 62 14.45 12.13 18.66
CA SER A 62 14.60 12.87 17.40
C SER A 62 13.39 13.75 17.08
N HIS A 63 12.17 13.30 17.39
CA HIS A 63 10.96 14.10 17.18
C HIS A 63 10.90 15.29 18.13
N ALA A 64 11.21 15.08 19.42
CA ALA A 64 11.26 16.17 20.39
C ALA A 64 12.25 17.29 20.00
N ALA A 65 13.42 16.91 19.46
CA ALA A 65 14.40 17.88 18.97
C ALA A 65 13.90 18.71 17.77
N HIS A 66 13.05 18.14 16.91
CA HIS A 66 12.44 18.87 15.79
C HIS A 66 11.34 19.83 16.24
N ASP A 67 10.54 19.47 17.25
CA ASP A 67 9.47 20.32 17.80
C ASP A 67 10.03 21.54 18.56
N ASP A 68 11.14 21.39 19.29
CA ASP A 68 11.83 22.50 19.97
C ASP A 68 12.45 23.53 18.98
N HIS A 69 12.89 23.06 17.81
CA HIS A 69 13.39 23.93 16.74
C HIS A 69 12.29 24.68 15.98
N ASN A 70 11.06 24.14 15.92
CA ASN A 70 9.92 24.84 15.31
C ASN A 70 9.22 25.81 16.27
N SER A 71 9.21 25.51 17.56
CA SER A 71 8.61 26.38 18.58
C SER A 71 9.43 27.64 18.90
N SER A 72 10.74 27.62 18.65
CA SER A 72 11.61 28.81 18.81
C SER A 72 11.51 29.84 17.68
N ASN A 73 10.80 29.55 16.58
CA ASN A 73 10.52 30.50 15.49
C ASN A 73 9.13 31.15 15.58
N ALA A 74 8.35 30.87 16.62
CA ALA A 74 6.94 31.28 16.74
C ALA A 74 6.68 32.36 17.81
N GLU A 75 7.70 33.14 18.21
CA GLU A 75 7.52 34.21 19.19
C GLU A 75 7.95 35.56 18.61
N TYR A 76 7.06 36.14 17.78
CA TYR A 76 7.09 37.59 17.51
C TYR A 76 6.45 38.30 18.73
N PRO A 77 7.19 39.08 19.51
CA PRO A 77 6.57 39.88 20.55
C PRO A 77 5.75 41.02 19.91
N PRO A 78 4.64 41.45 20.52
CA PRO A 78 3.84 42.53 19.97
C PRO A 78 4.63 43.83 20.01
N THR A 79 4.66 44.52 18.87
CA THR A 79 5.17 45.89 18.75
C THR A 79 4.45 46.81 19.72
N ASN A 80 5.20 47.44 20.62
CA ASN A 80 4.70 48.56 21.40
C ASN A 80 5.67 49.73 21.22
N ASP A 81 5.15 50.80 20.64
CA ASP A 81 5.85 52.05 20.37
C ASP A 81 6.12 52.81 21.68
N GLY A 82 7.36 53.30 21.88
CA GLY A 82 7.69 54.13 23.04
C GLY A 82 9.19 54.42 23.22
N GLU A 83 9.57 55.62 22.76
CA GLU A 83 10.72 56.48 23.09
C GLU A 83 11.64 56.13 24.30
N TYR A 84 12.97 56.26 24.10
CA TYR A 84 14.03 56.85 24.96
C TYR A 84 15.41 56.13 24.93
N ALA A 85 16.39 56.81 24.30
CA ALA A 85 17.81 57.04 24.63
C ALA A 85 18.78 55.93 25.16
N ASN A 86 19.90 55.80 24.43
CA ASN A 86 21.32 55.58 24.82
C ASN A 86 21.64 54.74 26.08
N ASN A 87 22.42 53.65 25.92
CA ASN A 87 23.88 53.61 26.13
C ASN A 87 24.44 52.17 26.14
N SER A 88 25.74 52.07 25.86
CA SER A 88 26.69 50.97 26.15
C SER A 88 26.58 49.68 25.33
N GLY A 89 27.61 49.46 24.52
CA GLY A 89 27.82 48.23 23.77
C GLY A 89 28.24 47.06 24.64
N ILE A 90 27.90 45.87 24.13
CA ILE A 90 28.60 44.59 24.23
C ILE A 90 28.17 43.84 22.96
N HIS A 91 29.15 43.36 22.18
CA HIS A 91 28.94 42.50 21.01
C HIS A 91 28.12 41.26 21.38
N PRO A 92 27.27 40.78 20.46
CA PRO A 92 27.44 39.40 20.01
C PRO A 92 27.25 39.28 18.50
N GLU A 93 28.34 39.42 17.74
CA GLU A 93 28.39 38.98 16.33
C GLU A 93 28.55 37.44 16.20
N GLU A 94 28.57 36.68 17.31
CA GLU A 94 28.79 35.22 17.26
C GLU A 94 27.51 34.37 17.11
N HIS A 95 26.31 34.93 17.22
CA HIS A 95 25.06 34.13 17.19
C HIS A 95 24.28 34.17 15.86
N VAL A 96 24.71 34.96 14.88
CA VAL A 96 24.04 35.04 13.56
C VAL A 96 24.74 34.18 12.49
N GLN A 97 25.96 33.69 12.74
CA GLN A 97 26.72 32.89 11.78
C GLN A 97 26.23 31.43 11.66
N ASN A 98 25.59 30.87 12.70
CA ASN A 98 25.20 29.45 12.72
C ASN A 98 23.87 29.14 12.00
N HIS A 99 23.07 30.14 11.62
CA HIS A 99 21.83 29.92 10.85
C HIS A 99 22.00 30.06 9.33
N ARG A 100 23.19 30.42 8.85
CA ARG A 100 23.51 30.42 7.41
C ARG A 100 24.42 29.27 6.96
N ALA A 101 24.93 28.46 7.88
CA ALA A 101 25.90 27.40 7.58
C ALA A 101 25.31 25.98 7.50
N LEU A 102 23.98 25.80 7.67
CA LEU A 102 23.32 24.49 7.59
C LEU A 102 22.23 24.40 6.51
N THR A 103 22.09 25.44 5.68
CA THR A 103 21.48 25.29 4.35
C THR A 103 22.58 24.90 3.39
N GLU A 104 23.19 23.72 3.57
CA GLU A 104 23.88 23.09 2.44
C GLU A 104 22.86 23.02 1.32
N THR A 105 23.15 23.68 0.21
CA THR A 105 22.42 23.52 -1.04
C THR A 105 22.56 22.06 -1.44
N ARG A 106 21.64 21.21 -0.96
CA ARG A 106 21.56 19.82 -1.38
C ARG A 106 21.34 19.84 -2.89
N THR A 107 22.25 19.21 -3.61
CA THR A 107 22.03 19.00 -5.03
C THR A 107 21.22 17.72 -5.19
N PRO A 108 20.09 17.76 -5.93
CA PRO A 108 19.26 16.59 -6.06
C PRO A 108 20.02 15.52 -6.84
N PRO A 109 19.64 14.24 -6.69
CA PRO A 109 20.03 13.23 -7.65
C PRO A 109 19.73 13.72 -9.09
N PRO A 110 20.61 13.44 -10.06
CA PRO A 110 20.33 13.82 -11.44
C PRO A 110 19.11 13.05 -11.92
N ALA A 111 18.28 13.65 -12.79
CA ALA A 111 17.00 13.08 -13.22
C ALA A 111 17.10 11.65 -13.78
N TRP A 112 18.24 11.28 -14.40
CA TRP A 112 18.46 9.93 -14.91
C TRP A 112 18.55 8.87 -13.80
N ALA A 113 18.80 9.24 -12.54
CA ALA A 113 18.81 8.31 -11.41
C ALA A 113 17.44 7.65 -11.17
N VAL A 114 16.34 8.23 -11.71
CA VAL A 114 14.98 7.68 -11.67
C VAL A 114 14.76 6.59 -12.74
N THR A 115 15.70 6.39 -13.66
CA THR A 115 15.56 5.43 -14.77
C THR A 115 15.22 4.00 -14.32
N PRO A 116 15.88 3.41 -13.30
CA PRO A 116 15.55 2.07 -12.85
C PRO A 116 14.08 1.94 -12.37
N PHE A 117 13.55 2.98 -11.73
CA PHE A 117 12.17 3.04 -11.29
C PHE A 117 11.19 3.07 -12.46
N VAL A 118 11.41 3.95 -13.45
CA VAL A 118 10.57 4.03 -14.66
C VAL A 118 10.63 2.71 -15.45
N LEU A 119 11.81 2.11 -15.58
CA LEU A 119 11.96 0.81 -16.24
C LEU A 119 11.22 -0.31 -15.52
N LEU A 120 11.23 -0.31 -14.18
CA LEU A 120 10.51 -1.32 -13.40
C LEU A 120 9.00 -1.19 -13.60
N LEU A 121 8.46 0.03 -13.56
CA LEU A 121 7.04 0.27 -13.81
C LEU A 121 6.64 -0.06 -15.25
N GLY A 122 7.47 0.32 -16.23
CA GLY A 122 7.29 -0.05 -17.63
C GLY A 122 7.32 -1.57 -17.84
N ALA A 123 8.20 -2.27 -17.11
CA ALA A 123 8.27 -3.73 -17.15
C ALA A 123 6.97 -4.37 -16.64
N ILE A 124 6.41 -3.87 -15.54
CA ILE A 124 5.14 -4.35 -14.96
C ILE A 124 3.97 -4.13 -15.94
N ALA A 125 3.92 -2.98 -16.61
CA ALA A 125 2.84 -2.65 -17.54
C ALA A 125 2.94 -3.40 -18.88
N ILE A 126 4.15 -3.58 -19.41
CA ILE A 126 4.35 -4.01 -20.81
C ILE A 126 4.69 -5.51 -20.93
N LEU A 127 5.54 -6.06 -20.05
CA LEU A 127 6.01 -7.44 -20.19
C LEU A 127 4.90 -8.51 -20.14
N PRO A 128 3.85 -8.39 -19.30
CA PRO A 128 2.72 -9.33 -19.34
C PRO A 128 1.97 -9.34 -20.69
N LEU A 129 1.99 -8.22 -21.42
CA LEU A 129 1.25 -8.06 -22.68
C LEU A 129 1.99 -8.66 -23.88
N ILE A 130 3.29 -8.94 -23.74
CA ILE A 130 4.12 -9.53 -24.80
C ILE A 130 4.03 -11.06 -24.71
N PRO A 131 3.42 -11.76 -25.69
CA PRO A 131 3.15 -13.20 -25.59
C PRO A 131 4.39 -14.09 -25.37
N SER A 132 5.54 -13.68 -25.92
CA SER A 132 6.81 -14.40 -25.76
C SER A 132 7.42 -14.26 -24.36
N LEU A 133 7.09 -13.20 -23.62
CA LEU A 133 7.63 -12.90 -22.30
C LEU A 133 6.63 -13.17 -21.17
N ALA A 134 5.33 -13.26 -21.47
CA ALA A 134 4.25 -13.48 -20.50
C ALA A 134 4.51 -14.68 -19.58
N HIS A 135 4.82 -15.85 -20.13
CA HIS A 135 5.10 -17.07 -19.35
C HIS A 135 6.35 -16.95 -18.46
N TRP A 136 7.33 -16.15 -18.87
CA TRP A 136 8.50 -15.86 -18.05
C TRP A 136 8.13 -14.92 -16.90
N TRP A 137 7.36 -13.86 -17.20
CA TRP A 137 6.90 -12.87 -16.24
C TRP A 137 5.95 -13.45 -15.17
N GLU A 138 5.12 -14.44 -15.52
CA GLU A 138 4.22 -15.10 -14.58
C GLU A 138 4.96 -15.62 -13.33
N LYS A 139 6.22 -16.05 -13.46
CA LYS A 139 6.99 -16.58 -12.33
C LYS A 139 7.40 -15.48 -11.36
N ASN A 140 7.07 -15.64 -10.08
CA ASN A 140 7.50 -14.70 -9.03
C ASN A 140 9.03 -14.57 -8.93
N SER A 141 9.79 -15.61 -9.29
CA SER A 141 11.25 -15.53 -9.36
C SER A 141 11.75 -14.56 -10.44
N SER A 142 11.07 -14.48 -11.58
CA SER A 142 11.40 -13.54 -12.66
C SER A 142 11.09 -12.09 -12.24
N LYS A 143 9.94 -11.89 -11.60
CA LYS A 143 9.55 -10.60 -11.03
C LYS A 143 10.56 -10.11 -9.99
N LEU A 144 10.94 -11.00 -9.06
CA LEU A 144 11.95 -10.72 -8.04
C LEU A 144 13.33 -10.45 -8.65
N LEU A 145 13.72 -11.20 -9.69
CA LEU A 145 14.98 -10.98 -10.40
C LEU A 145 14.99 -9.60 -11.06
N MET A 146 13.93 -9.21 -11.76
CA MET A 146 13.82 -7.90 -12.39
C MET A 146 13.87 -6.77 -11.35
N ALA A 147 13.07 -6.88 -10.30
CA ALA A 147 13.04 -5.94 -9.18
C ALA A 147 14.41 -5.83 -8.49
N GLY A 148 15.09 -6.95 -8.27
CA GLY A 148 16.42 -7.01 -7.66
C GLY A 148 17.52 -6.42 -8.54
N ILE A 149 17.48 -6.64 -9.85
CA ILE A 149 18.45 -6.06 -10.80
C ILE A 149 18.31 -4.53 -10.83
N LEU A 150 17.09 -4.02 -11.01
CA LEU A 150 16.84 -2.57 -11.08
C LEU A 150 17.07 -1.88 -9.73
N GLY A 151 16.70 -2.55 -8.63
CA GLY A 151 17.04 -2.11 -7.27
C GLY A 151 18.56 -2.07 -7.07
N GLY A 152 19.28 -3.10 -7.53
CA GLY A 152 20.73 -3.17 -7.51
C GLY A 152 21.41 -2.02 -8.28
N PHE A 153 20.88 -1.63 -9.44
CA PHE A 153 21.36 -0.45 -10.16
C PHE A 153 21.16 0.84 -9.37
N THR A 154 20.03 0.98 -8.68
CA THR A 154 19.77 2.14 -7.83
C THR A 154 20.74 2.19 -6.64
N LEU A 155 20.99 1.05 -5.99
CA LEU A 155 21.98 0.97 -4.91
C LEU A 155 23.41 1.22 -5.41
N ALA A 156 23.75 0.74 -6.61
CA ALA A 156 25.04 1.03 -7.22
C ALA A 156 25.21 2.53 -7.49
N TYR A 157 24.16 3.24 -7.94
CA TYR A 157 24.19 4.69 -8.05
C TYR A 157 24.54 5.36 -6.71
N TYR A 158 23.88 4.97 -5.62
CA TYR A 158 24.18 5.52 -4.28
C TYR A 158 25.57 5.13 -3.76
N LEU A 159 26.09 3.96 -4.14
CA LEU A 159 27.37 3.46 -3.67
C LEU A 159 28.56 4.13 -4.38
N PHE A 160 28.43 4.38 -5.69
CA PHE A 160 29.54 4.80 -6.54
C PHE A 160 29.47 6.26 -7.02
N ILE A 161 28.27 6.84 -7.11
CA ILE A 161 28.06 8.11 -7.83
C ILE A 161 27.50 9.19 -6.91
N HIS A 162 26.55 8.85 -6.02
CA HIS A 162 25.94 9.84 -5.13
C HIS A 162 26.94 10.31 -4.07
N SER A 163 27.18 11.62 -4.05
CA SER A 163 28.16 12.29 -3.20
C SER A 163 27.54 13.34 -2.28
N GLU A 164 26.23 13.28 -2.07
CA GLU A 164 25.49 14.22 -1.23
C GLU A 164 25.01 13.50 0.04
N SER A 165 24.63 14.31 1.04
CA SER A 165 24.14 13.77 2.31
C SER A 165 22.73 13.19 2.15
N VAL A 166 22.47 12.06 2.82
CA VAL A 166 21.15 11.41 2.81
C VAL A 166 20.56 11.40 4.20
N GLU A 167 19.27 11.75 4.28
CA GLU A 167 18.51 11.70 5.52
C GLU A 167 18.06 10.28 5.86
N GLN A 168 18.50 9.79 7.01
CA GLN A 168 17.96 8.59 7.61
C GLN A 168 16.67 8.93 8.35
N HIS A 169 15.58 8.23 8.04
CA HIS A 169 14.26 8.43 8.66
C HIS A 169 13.94 7.33 9.69
N PHE A 170 14.73 6.26 9.74
CA PHE A 170 14.53 5.14 10.64
C PHE A 170 15.83 4.67 11.30
N PRO A 171 15.88 4.39 12.60
CA PRO A 171 14.82 4.56 13.59
C PRO A 171 14.73 6.00 14.11
N ALA A 172 15.59 6.91 13.67
CA ALA A 172 15.62 8.31 14.11
C ALA A 172 16.12 9.19 12.97
N HIS A 173 15.74 10.47 12.99
CA HIS A 173 16.21 11.45 12.03
C HIS A 173 17.68 11.79 12.25
N PHE A 174 18.53 11.47 11.28
CA PHE A 174 19.91 11.98 11.23
C PHE A 174 20.42 12.05 9.79
N ILE A 175 21.37 12.94 9.56
CA ILE A 175 21.98 13.15 8.24
C ILE A 175 23.25 12.32 8.16
N VAL A 176 23.35 11.48 7.12
CA VAL A 176 24.55 10.71 6.83
C VAL A 176 25.35 11.42 5.75
N ALA A 177 26.52 11.92 6.13
CA ALA A 177 27.44 12.57 5.20
C ALA A 177 28.15 11.53 4.31
N PRO A 178 28.47 11.89 3.06
CA PRO A 178 29.25 11.04 2.17
C PRO A 178 30.68 10.82 2.73
N PRO A 179 31.30 9.67 2.44
CA PRO A 179 32.69 9.45 2.82
C PRO A 179 33.61 10.41 2.05
N THR A 180 34.70 10.85 2.69
CA THR A 180 35.71 11.71 2.05
C THR A 180 36.46 11.02 0.91
N SER A 181 36.51 9.69 0.91
CA SER A 181 37.04 8.87 -0.18
C SER A 181 36.49 7.44 -0.11
N GLY A 182 36.41 6.77 -1.26
CA GLY A 182 35.97 5.37 -1.35
C GLY A 182 34.48 5.21 -1.58
N LEU A 183 33.96 4.03 -1.23
CA LEU A 183 32.57 3.63 -1.50
C LEU A 183 31.62 4.14 -0.41
N SER A 184 30.46 4.66 -0.84
CA SER A 184 29.41 5.23 0.00
C SER A 184 28.54 4.17 0.69
N TRP A 185 29.17 3.26 1.45
CA TRP A 185 28.47 2.17 2.15
C TRP A 185 27.45 2.66 3.16
N ALA A 186 27.76 3.73 3.90
CA ALA A 186 26.86 4.30 4.90
C ALA A 186 25.59 4.86 4.24
N ILE A 187 25.75 5.70 3.20
CA ILE A 187 24.63 6.24 2.41
C ILE A 187 23.78 5.10 1.82
N THR A 188 24.42 4.14 1.16
CA THR A 188 23.71 3.02 0.52
C THR A 188 22.94 2.21 1.57
N GLY A 189 23.54 1.98 2.73
CA GLY A 189 22.90 1.33 3.87
C GLY A 189 21.70 2.12 4.40
N THR A 190 21.81 3.45 4.49
CA THR A 190 20.71 4.34 4.91
C THR A 190 19.55 4.32 3.92
N VAL A 191 19.82 4.45 2.62
CA VAL A 191 18.79 4.36 1.56
C VAL A 191 18.07 3.02 1.62
N LEU A 192 18.84 1.93 1.77
CA LEU A 192 18.27 0.59 1.88
C LEU A 192 17.45 0.41 3.17
N ALA A 193 17.92 0.95 4.29
CA ALA A 193 17.21 0.89 5.57
C ALA A 193 15.90 1.67 5.52
N ASN A 194 15.89 2.89 4.96
CA ASN A 194 14.66 3.66 4.76
C ASN A 194 13.68 2.90 3.88
N ALA A 195 14.10 2.45 2.69
CA ALA A 195 13.24 1.74 1.75
C ALA A 195 12.68 0.43 2.33
N LEU A 196 13.52 -0.36 3.02
CA LEU A 196 13.13 -1.69 3.49
C LEU A 196 12.48 -1.67 4.87
N LEU A 197 13.12 -1.05 5.86
CA LEU A 197 12.71 -1.14 7.26
C LEU A 197 11.59 -0.15 7.59
N ALA A 198 11.64 1.07 7.04
CA ALA A 198 10.64 2.10 7.32
C ALA A 198 9.37 1.91 6.47
N GLU A 199 9.52 1.49 5.21
CA GLU A 199 8.42 1.49 4.24
C GLU A 199 7.97 0.08 3.86
N TYR A 200 8.84 -0.72 3.22
CA TYR A 200 8.46 -2.02 2.65
C TYR A 200 8.02 -3.05 3.70
N VAL A 201 8.72 -3.20 4.83
CA VAL A 201 8.39 -4.20 5.86
C VAL A 201 7.01 -3.94 6.49
N PRO A 202 6.71 -2.73 6.99
CA PRO A 202 5.35 -2.40 7.43
C PRO A 202 4.31 -2.63 6.35
N PHE A 203 4.60 -2.19 5.13
CA PHE A 203 3.71 -2.29 3.98
C PHE A 203 3.32 -3.74 3.66
N ILE A 204 4.31 -4.62 3.44
CA ILE A 204 4.03 -6.01 3.06
C ILE A 204 3.43 -6.80 4.21
N THR A 205 3.79 -6.48 5.46
CA THR A 205 3.23 -7.14 6.65
C THR A 205 1.74 -6.83 6.79
N LEU A 206 1.33 -5.57 6.58
CA LEU A 206 -0.09 -5.19 6.60
C LEU A 206 -0.88 -5.89 5.50
N LEU A 207 -0.40 -5.83 4.25
CA LEU A 207 -1.07 -6.48 3.13
C LEU A 207 -1.19 -7.99 3.33
N PHE A 208 -0.12 -8.61 3.82
CA PHE A 208 -0.12 -10.03 4.15
C PHE A 208 -1.13 -10.35 5.26
N ALA A 209 -1.21 -9.51 6.30
CA ALA A 209 -2.16 -9.72 7.39
C ALA A 209 -3.61 -9.67 6.93
N LEU A 210 -3.98 -8.61 6.20
CA LEU A 210 -5.32 -8.47 5.64
C LEU A 210 -5.64 -9.62 4.67
N TYR A 211 -4.73 -9.94 3.75
CA TYR A 211 -4.91 -11.03 2.79
C TYR A 211 -5.09 -12.40 3.45
N ALA A 212 -4.23 -12.75 4.41
CA ALA A 212 -4.25 -14.05 5.06
C ALA A 212 -5.46 -14.22 5.99
N ILE A 213 -5.84 -13.18 6.73
CA ILE A 213 -6.99 -13.24 7.65
C ILE A 213 -8.30 -13.25 6.85
N THR A 214 -8.47 -12.37 5.85
CA THR A 214 -9.68 -12.34 5.00
C THR A 214 -9.84 -13.61 4.17
N GLY A 215 -8.75 -14.21 3.71
CA GLY A 215 -8.77 -15.51 3.01
C GLY A 215 -9.31 -16.67 3.86
N GLY A 216 -9.41 -16.49 5.19
CA GLY A 216 -10.06 -17.42 6.13
C GLY A 216 -11.58 -17.24 6.27
N VAL A 217 -12.18 -16.30 5.54
CA VAL A 217 -13.63 -16.04 5.49
C VAL A 217 -14.14 -16.37 4.09
N ARG A 218 -15.26 -17.08 3.99
CA ARG A 218 -15.92 -17.33 2.71
C ARG A 218 -17.39 -16.94 2.78
N ILE A 219 -17.83 -16.18 1.79
CA ILE A 219 -19.24 -15.95 1.52
C ILE A 219 -19.66 -16.96 0.45
N GLU A 220 -20.56 -17.85 0.82
CA GLU A 220 -21.17 -18.85 -0.05
C GLU A 220 -22.61 -18.47 -0.34
N GLY A 221 -23.11 -18.79 -1.53
CA GLY A 221 -24.51 -18.58 -1.90
C GLY A 221 -24.62 -18.18 -3.37
N ASP A 222 -25.82 -18.27 -3.90
CA ASP A 222 -26.12 -17.91 -5.28
C ASP A 222 -27.33 -16.97 -5.24
N VAL A 223 -27.07 -15.68 -5.33
CA VAL A 223 -28.12 -14.66 -5.36
C VAL A 223 -28.54 -14.49 -6.81
N GLN A 224 -29.82 -14.22 -7.05
CA GLN A 224 -30.28 -13.96 -8.42
C GLN A 224 -29.44 -12.83 -9.08
N ALA A 225 -28.92 -13.11 -10.27
CA ALA A 225 -27.97 -12.29 -11.03
C ALA A 225 -28.58 -11.02 -11.66
N THR A 226 -29.30 -10.22 -10.85
CA THR A 226 -29.94 -8.98 -11.30
C THR A 226 -28.96 -7.80 -11.29
N PRO A 227 -29.20 -6.76 -12.12
CA PRO A 227 -28.38 -5.54 -12.09
C PRO A 227 -28.30 -4.90 -10.70
N THR A 228 -29.41 -4.88 -9.97
CA THR A 228 -29.49 -4.38 -8.59
C THR A 228 -28.70 -5.24 -7.61
N ALA A 229 -28.75 -6.57 -7.73
CA ALA A 229 -27.98 -7.47 -6.87
C ALA A 229 -26.47 -7.26 -7.07
N ASN A 230 -26.00 -7.23 -8.32
CA ASN A 230 -24.60 -6.95 -8.63
C ASN A 230 -24.16 -5.57 -8.14
N THR A 231 -24.98 -4.54 -8.38
CA THR A 231 -24.70 -3.18 -7.88
C THR A 231 -24.58 -3.16 -6.35
N THR A 232 -25.41 -3.93 -5.66
CA THR A 232 -25.35 -4.06 -4.19
C THR A 232 -24.06 -4.76 -3.73
N ILE A 233 -23.66 -5.84 -4.41
CA ILE A 233 -22.39 -6.54 -4.13
C ILE A 233 -21.20 -5.58 -4.34
N LEU A 234 -21.21 -4.82 -5.43
CA LEU A 234 -20.17 -3.82 -5.73
C LEU A 234 -20.12 -2.70 -4.67
N ALA A 235 -21.29 -2.17 -4.28
CA ALA A 235 -21.39 -1.14 -3.26
C ALA A 235 -20.90 -1.63 -1.89
N LEU A 236 -21.28 -2.86 -1.51
CA LEU A 236 -20.80 -3.50 -0.29
C LEU A 236 -19.28 -3.69 -0.34
N GLY A 237 -18.74 -4.08 -1.49
CA GLY A 237 -17.29 -4.21 -1.69
C GLY A 237 -16.55 -2.90 -1.57
N ALA A 238 -17.05 -1.82 -2.17
CA ALA A 238 -16.47 -0.48 -2.02
C ALA A 238 -16.47 -0.03 -0.55
N LEU A 239 -17.55 -0.30 0.19
CA LEU A 239 -17.62 0.01 1.62
C LEU A 239 -16.62 -0.83 2.43
N LEU A 240 -16.59 -2.15 2.21
CA LEU A 240 -15.69 -3.05 2.94
C LEU A 240 -14.22 -2.75 2.65
N ALA A 241 -13.87 -2.36 1.43
CA ALA A 241 -12.50 -2.06 1.02
C ALA A 241 -11.84 -1.01 1.93
N SER A 242 -12.58 -0.01 2.40
CA SER A 242 -12.07 0.98 3.36
C SER A 242 -11.68 0.38 4.71
N PHE A 243 -12.31 -0.71 5.17
CA PHE A 243 -12.08 -1.25 6.51
C PHE A 243 -11.17 -2.49 6.53
N ILE A 244 -11.26 -3.34 5.51
CA ILE A 244 -10.50 -4.60 5.44
C ILE A 244 -9.45 -4.59 4.32
N GLY A 245 -9.24 -3.42 3.69
CA GLY A 245 -8.34 -3.24 2.55
C GLY A 245 -8.98 -3.66 1.22
N THR A 246 -8.59 -3.00 0.12
CA THR A 246 -8.96 -3.36 -1.26
C THR A 246 -8.64 -4.83 -1.57
N THR A 247 -7.46 -5.30 -1.18
CA THR A 247 -7.03 -6.70 -1.31
C THR A 247 -7.94 -7.66 -0.53
N GLY A 248 -8.31 -7.30 0.70
CA GLY A 248 -9.15 -8.13 1.56
C GLY A 248 -10.60 -8.21 1.06
N ALA A 249 -11.17 -7.07 0.69
CA ALA A 249 -12.51 -6.99 0.10
C ALA A 249 -12.58 -7.72 -1.25
N ALA A 250 -11.54 -7.61 -2.08
CA ALA A 250 -11.44 -8.35 -3.33
C ALA A 250 -11.45 -9.86 -3.10
N MET A 251 -10.62 -10.35 -2.15
CA MET A 251 -10.55 -11.76 -1.80
C MET A 251 -11.88 -12.33 -1.28
N LEU A 252 -12.63 -11.51 -0.52
CA LEU A 252 -13.92 -11.88 0.06
C LEU A 252 -15.05 -11.93 -0.98
N LEU A 253 -15.05 -11.03 -1.96
CA LEU A 253 -16.21 -10.77 -2.83
C LEU A 253 -16.05 -11.23 -4.28
N ILE A 254 -14.83 -11.46 -4.78
CA ILE A 254 -14.65 -11.83 -6.19
C ILE A 254 -15.34 -13.16 -6.53
N ARG A 255 -15.24 -14.15 -5.64
CA ARG A 255 -15.87 -15.47 -5.82
C ARG A 255 -17.40 -15.41 -5.79
N PRO A 256 -18.06 -14.86 -4.75
CA PRO A 256 -19.52 -14.78 -4.76
C PRO A 256 -20.04 -13.94 -5.93
N LEU A 257 -19.30 -12.91 -6.39
CA LEU A 257 -19.66 -12.15 -7.59
C LEU A 257 -19.61 -13.03 -8.85
N LEU A 258 -18.54 -13.81 -9.04
CA LEU A 258 -18.39 -14.73 -10.16
C LEU A 258 -19.42 -15.87 -10.13
N GLU A 259 -19.64 -16.47 -8.95
CA GLU A 259 -20.62 -17.53 -8.73
C GLU A 259 -22.05 -17.02 -9.02
N THR A 260 -22.41 -15.83 -8.54
CA THR A 260 -23.70 -15.16 -8.83
C THR A 260 -23.90 -14.90 -10.32
N ASN A 261 -22.82 -14.63 -11.06
CA ASN A 261 -22.91 -14.29 -12.49
C ASN A 261 -22.58 -15.46 -13.42
N GLN A 262 -22.44 -16.68 -12.91
CA GLN A 262 -21.99 -17.84 -13.70
C GLN A 262 -22.93 -18.19 -14.87
N GLN A 263 -24.22 -17.89 -14.75
CA GLN A 263 -25.23 -18.14 -15.79
C GLN A 263 -25.31 -17.00 -16.81
N ARG A 264 -24.72 -15.81 -16.54
CA ARG A 264 -24.73 -14.65 -17.44
C ARG A 264 -23.62 -14.74 -18.47
N LYS A 265 -23.88 -14.27 -19.69
CA LYS A 265 -22.88 -14.25 -20.77
C LYS A 265 -22.11 -12.95 -20.86
N ARG A 266 -22.71 -11.84 -20.43
CA ARG A 266 -22.08 -10.52 -20.45
C ARG A 266 -21.75 -10.13 -19.01
N VAL A 267 -20.53 -10.47 -18.57
CA VAL A 267 -20.07 -10.28 -17.18
C VAL A 267 -18.76 -9.49 -17.08
N VAL A 268 -18.12 -9.20 -18.21
CA VAL A 268 -16.82 -8.52 -18.26
C VAL A 268 -16.90 -7.13 -17.65
N HIS A 269 -17.96 -6.37 -17.94
CA HIS A 269 -18.16 -5.05 -17.35
C HIS A 269 -18.30 -5.14 -15.82
N THR A 270 -19.00 -6.15 -15.31
CA THR A 270 -19.12 -6.37 -13.85
C THR A 270 -17.76 -6.57 -13.19
N LEU A 271 -16.86 -7.31 -13.82
CA LEU A 271 -15.48 -7.48 -13.32
C LEU A 271 -14.65 -6.19 -13.43
N VAL A 272 -14.79 -5.42 -14.51
CA VAL A 272 -14.12 -4.13 -14.66
C VAL A 272 -14.56 -3.14 -13.57
N PHE A 273 -15.87 -3.04 -13.33
CA PHE A 273 -16.41 -2.19 -12.26
C PHE A 273 -16.06 -2.71 -10.87
N PHE A 274 -15.93 -4.04 -10.68
CA PHE A 274 -15.39 -4.59 -9.45
C PHE A 274 -13.96 -4.11 -9.20
N ILE A 275 -13.10 -4.11 -10.23
CA ILE A 275 -11.74 -3.59 -10.12
C ILE A 275 -11.76 -2.09 -9.76
N PHE A 276 -12.58 -1.28 -10.44
CA PHE A 276 -12.65 0.16 -10.17
C PHE A 276 -13.19 0.50 -8.77
N LEU A 277 -14.30 -0.13 -8.37
CA LEU A 277 -14.97 0.17 -7.10
C LEU A 277 -14.31 -0.51 -5.90
N VAL A 278 -14.01 -1.81 -5.99
CA VAL A 278 -13.57 -2.61 -4.83
C VAL A 278 -12.05 -2.66 -4.73
N CYS A 279 -11.34 -2.76 -5.86
CA CYS A 279 -9.88 -2.92 -5.87
C CYS A 279 -9.11 -1.60 -5.97
N ASN A 280 -9.80 -0.45 -6.13
CA ASN A 280 -9.15 0.85 -6.31
C ASN A 280 -9.85 1.94 -5.47
N CYS A 281 -11.01 2.44 -5.91
CA CYS A 281 -11.64 3.63 -5.30
C CYS A 281 -12.22 3.40 -3.89
N GLY A 282 -12.60 2.15 -3.57
CA GLY A 282 -13.31 1.82 -2.33
C GLY A 282 -12.47 2.00 -1.05
N GLY A 283 -11.14 1.91 -1.14
CA GLY A 283 -10.22 1.90 0.00
C GLY A 283 -9.90 3.25 0.65
N CYS A 284 -10.68 4.31 0.38
CA CYS A 284 -10.25 5.68 0.66
C CYS A 284 -10.45 6.17 2.12
N LEU A 285 -11.33 5.53 2.92
CA LEU A 285 -11.77 6.13 4.19
C LEU A 285 -10.83 5.88 5.38
N LEU A 286 -9.99 4.85 5.32
CA LEU A 286 -8.95 4.55 6.33
C LEU A 286 -7.60 4.32 5.66
N PRO A 287 -6.47 4.58 6.35
CA PRO A 287 -5.13 4.33 5.80
C PRO A 287 -4.88 2.88 5.42
N ILE A 288 -5.49 1.94 6.13
CA ILE A 288 -5.38 0.50 5.84
C ILE A 288 -6.19 0.06 4.61
N GLY A 289 -7.09 0.92 4.12
CA GLY A 289 -7.99 0.61 3.03
C GLY A 289 -7.28 0.43 1.69
N ASP A 290 -6.21 1.19 1.45
CA ASP A 290 -5.43 1.13 0.22
C ASP A 290 -3.92 1.37 0.51
N PRO A 291 -3.01 0.56 -0.06
CA PRO A 291 -1.56 0.80 -0.12
C PRO A 291 -1.05 2.25 -0.03
N PRO A 292 -1.52 3.20 -0.85
CA PRO A 292 -0.95 4.54 -0.89
C PRO A 292 -1.25 5.33 0.38
N LEU A 293 -2.47 5.20 0.92
CA LEU A 293 -2.87 5.90 2.14
C LEU A 293 -2.13 5.36 3.36
N PHE A 294 -1.81 4.07 3.38
CA PHE A 294 -0.97 3.50 4.41
C PHE A 294 0.45 4.08 4.36
N LEU A 295 1.01 4.28 3.18
CA LEU A 295 2.31 4.95 3.02
C LEU A 295 2.25 6.41 3.48
N GLY A 296 1.18 7.13 3.18
CA GLY A 296 0.93 8.46 3.75
C GLY A 296 0.90 8.47 5.28
N TYR A 297 0.24 7.47 5.88
CA TYR A 297 0.21 7.30 7.34
C TYR A 297 1.59 7.05 7.93
N LEU A 298 2.43 6.21 7.29
CA LEU A 298 3.82 6.02 7.70
C LEU A 298 4.66 7.30 7.57
N GLN A 299 4.30 8.19 6.64
CA GLN A 299 4.91 9.51 6.46
C GLN A 299 4.31 10.60 7.37
N GLY A 300 3.50 10.21 8.36
CA GLY A 300 3.02 11.10 9.43
C GLY A 300 1.59 11.61 9.26
N VAL A 301 0.89 11.29 8.17
CA VAL A 301 -0.53 11.70 8.00
C VAL A 301 -1.38 11.12 9.15
N PRO A 302 -2.24 11.91 9.82
CA PRO A 302 -3.05 11.40 10.93
C PRO A 302 -3.98 10.26 10.49
N PHE A 303 -4.15 9.23 11.32
CA PHE A 303 -4.92 8.04 10.97
C PHE A 303 -6.37 8.34 10.55
N LEU A 304 -7.03 9.28 11.24
CA LEU A 304 -8.42 9.64 10.95
C LEU A 304 -8.57 10.74 9.90
N TRP A 305 -7.46 11.29 9.38
CA TRP A 305 -7.54 12.35 8.37
C TRP A 305 -8.22 11.86 7.09
N THR A 306 -8.01 10.60 6.70
CA THR A 306 -8.64 10.00 5.52
C THR A 306 -10.16 9.97 5.57
N PHE A 307 -10.78 10.01 6.76
CA PHE A 307 -12.24 10.14 6.88
C PHE A 307 -12.76 11.47 6.35
N SER A 308 -11.92 12.50 6.25
CA SER A 308 -12.31 13.77 5.62
C SER A 308 -12.64 13.62 4.14
N LEU A 309 -12.11 12.58 3.47
CA LEU A 309 -12.28 12.29 2.04
C LEU A 309 -13.60 11.58 1.71
N TRP A 310 -14.55 11.52 2.66
CA TRP A 310 -15.79 10.78 2.48
C TRP A 310 -16.67 11.34 1.35
N GLN A 311 -16.56 12.64 1.05
CA GLN A 311 -17.34 13.30 0.00
C GLN A 311 -16.83 12.90 -1.38
N GLU A 312 -15.52 12.93 -1.58
CA GLU A 312 -14.84 12.49 -2.80
C GLU A 312 -15.06 11.00 -3.02
N TRP A 313 -14.89 10.20 -1.96
CA TRP A 313 -15.16 8.76 -1.97
C TRP A 313 -16.61 8.47 -2.38
N LEU A 314 -17.59 9.15 -1.75
CA LEU A 314 -19.00 8.94 -2.05
C LEU A 314 -19.33 9.35 -3.49
N THR A 315 -18.80 10.50 -3.94
CA THR A 315 -19.03 11.02 -5.28
C THR A 315 -18.54 10.04 -6.35
N VAL A 316 -17.30 9.56 -6.23
CA VAL A 316 -16.70 8.63 -7.20
C VAL A 316 -17.42 7.27 -7.18
N ASN A 317 -17.65 6.70 -5.99
CA ASN A 317 -18.31 5.39 -5.89
C ASN A 317 -19.77 5.43 -6.36
N VAL A 318 -20.53 6.48 -6.02
CA VAL A 318 -21.91 6.65 -6.50
C VAL A 318 -21.94 6.86 -8.01
N ALA A 319 -21.05 7.68 -8.57
CA ALA A 319 -20.97 7.88 -10.01
C ALA A 319 -20.67 6.57 -10.75
N LEU A 320 -19.67 5.80 -10.30
CA LEU A 320 -19.32 4.52 -10.89
C LEU A 320 -20.43 3.47 -10.74
N LEU A 321 -21.09 3.40 -9.59
CA LEU A 321 -22.25 2.52 -9.37
C LEU A 321 -23.42 2.91 -10.27
N ALA A 322 -23.70 4.20 -10.45
CA ALA A 322 -24.76 4.68 -11.32
C ALA A 322 -24.47 4.35 -12.80
N ILE A 323 -23.23 4.52 -13.25
CA ILE A 323 -22.79 4.14 -14.60
C ILE A 323 -22.93 2.62 -14.78
N TYR A 324 -22.44 1.83 -13.81
CA TYR A 324 -22.57 0.38 -13.84
C TYR A 324 -24.03 -0.06 -13.93
N TRP A 325 -24.88 0.44 -13.04
CA TRP A 325 -26.28 0.06 -12.98
C TRP A 325 -27.02 0.44 -14.26
N THR A 326 -26.78 1.65 -14.78
CA THR A 326 -27.38 2.12 -16.04
C THR A 326 -26.95 1.22 -17.21
N TRP A 327 -25.66 0.94 -17.33
CA TRP A 327 -25.14 0.07 -18.38
C TRP A 327 -25.70 -1.36 -18.26
N ASP A 328 -25.66 -1.94 -17.06
CA ASP A 328 -26.07 -3.32 -16.84
C ASP A 328 -27.58 -3.48 -17.01
N HIS A 329 -28.38 -2.52 -16.53
CA HIS A 329 -29.84 -2.55 -16.59
C HIS A 329 -30.39 -2.33 -17.99
N PHE A 330 -29.87 -1.35 -18.75
CA PHE A 330 -30.44 -0.99 -20.05
C PHE A 330 -29.82 -1.76 -21.23
N PHE A 331 -28.55 -2.18 -21.13
CA PHE A 331 -27.84 -2.77 -22.28
C PHE A 331 -27.45 -4.23 -22.04
N ALA A 332 -26.80 -4.54 -20.93
CA ALA A 332 -26.23 -5.87 -20.73
C ALA A 332 -27.29 -6.92 -20.36
N TYR A 333 -28.09 -6.67 -19.34
CA TYR A 333 -29.09 -7.60 -18.81
C TYR A 333 -30.24 -7.89 -19.80
N PRO A 334 -30.84 -6.91 -20.51
CA PRO A 334 -31.90 -7.17 -21.49
C PRO A 334 -31.41 -7.95 -22.71
N SER A 335 -30.10 -7.95 -22.96
CA SER A 335 -29.48 -8.70 -24.05
C SER A 335 -29.12 -10.15 -23.68
N GLU A 336 -29.37 -10.56 -22.43
CA GLU A 336 -29.19 -11.95 -22.01
C GLU A 336 -30.30 -12.84 -22.57
N ARG A 337 -30.00 -14.12 -22.78
CA ARG A 337 -30.99 -15.05 -23.33
C ARG A 337 -32.00 -15.43 -22.25
N LEU A 338 -33.28 -15.47 -22.60
CA LEU A 338 -34.37 -15.81 -21.67
C LEU A 338 -34.16 -17.14 -20.93
N ILE A 339 -33.55 -18.14 -21.58
CA ILE A 339 -33.24 -19.45 -20.98
C ILE A 339 -32.24 -19.30 -19.82
N ASP A 340 -31.23 -18.45 -19.99
CA ASP A 340 -30.19 -18.21 -18.99
C ASP A 340 -30.80 -17.49 -17.76
N ILE A 341 -31.74 -16.56 -17.97
CA ILE A 341 -32.48 -15.83 -16.92
C ILE A 341 -33.42 -16.75 -16.12
N VAL A 342 -34.09 -17.69 -16.79
CA VAL A 342 -34.98 -18.65 -16.11
C VAL A 342 -34.18 -19.66 -15.28
N SER A 343 -33.03 -20.11 -15.79
CA SER A 343 -32.13 -21.02 -15.06
C SER A 343 -31.59 -20.38 -13.77
N ASP A 344 -31.24 -19.10 -13.81
CA ASP A 344 -30.78 -18.31 -12.66
C ASP A 344 -31.82 -18.31 -11.52
N LYS A 345 -33.09 -18.03 -11.85
CA LYS A 345 -34.19 -18.04 -10.86
C LYS A 345 -34.39 -19.37 -10.15
N SER A 346 -34.02 -20.49 -10.78
CA SER A 346 -34.18 -21.83 -10.22
C SER A 346 -33.04 -22.30 -9.32
N THR A 347 -31.90 -21.58 -9.30
CA THR A 347 -30.66 -22.01 -8.64
C THR A 347 -30.29 -21.14 -7.43
N VAL A 348 -31.20 -20.29 -6.94
CA VAL A 348 -30.93 -19.38 -5.82
C VAL A 348 -30.63 -20.13 -4.52
N ARG A 349 -29.49 -19.83 -3.89
CA ARG A 349 -29.07 -20.38 -2.59
C ARG A 349 -28.86 -19.25 -1.59
N PRO A 350 -29.34 -19.38 -0.34
CA PRO A 350 -29.17 -18.32 0.66
C PRO A 350 -27.68 -18.06 0.94
N LEU A 351 -27.34 -16.78 1.14
CA LEU A 351 -26.00 -16.38 1.51
C LEU A 351 -25.64 -16.95 2.90
N ARG A 352 -24.48 -17.61 2.98
CA ARG A 352 -23.89 -18.15 4.19
C ARG A 352 -22.47 -17.62 4.30
N VAL A 353 -22.15 -17.01 5.44
CA VAL A 353 -20.78 -16.58 5.73
C VAL A 353 -20.14 -17.57 6.68
N THR A 354 -19.04 -18.18 6.27
CA THR A 354 -18.26 -19.13 7.07
C THR A 354 -16.92 -18.53 7.47
N GLY A 355 -16.40 -18.90 8.65
CA GLY A 355 -15.11 -18.41 9.15
C GLY A 355 -15.12 -16.98 9.71
N LEU A 356 -16.23 -16.23 9.56
CA LEU A 356 -16.36 -14.86 10.05
C LEU A 356 -16.18 -14.70 11.57
N PRO A 357 -16.74 -15.55 12.45
CA PRO A 357 -16.64 -15.34 13.91
C PRO A 357 -15.21 -15.31 14.44
N LEU A 358 -14.30 -16.08 13.83
CA LEU A 358 -12.87 -16.06 14.17
C LEU A 358 -12.16 -14.87 13.53
N ASN A 359 -12.37 -14.63 12.23
CA ASN A 359 -11.55 -13.68 11.49
C ASN A 359 -12.02 -12.23 11.63
N LEU A 360 -13.29 -11.97 11.94
CA LEU A 360 -13.80 -10.62 12.17
C LEU A 360 -13.09 -9.89 13.32
N PRO A 361 -12.95 -10.47 14.53
CA PRO A 361 -12.17 -9.83 15.59
C PRO A 361 -10.69 -9.70 15.24
N LEU A 362 -10.12 -10.63 14.46
CA LEU A 362 -8.72 -10.53 14.00
C LEU A 362 -8.54 -9.37 13.00
N MET A 363 -9.47 -9.18 12.07
CA MET A 363 -9.46 -8.04 11.15
C MET A 363 -9.58 -6.72 11.92
N ALA A 364 -10.51 -6.62 12.88
CA ALA A 364 -10.60 -5.47 13.77
C ALA A 364 -9.28 -5.24 14.54
N GLY A 365 -8.65 -6.31 15.01
CA GLY A 365 -7.32 -6.27 15.64
C GLY A 365 -6.24 -5.70 14.73
N VAL A 366 -6.26 -5.98 13.42
CA VAL A 366 -5.37 -5.35 12.44
C VAL A 366 -5.59 -3.84 12.38
N ILE A 367 -6.84 -3.39 12.31
CA ILE A 367 -7.18 -1.95 12.29
C ILE A 367 -6.64 -1.25 13.54
N PHE A 368 -6.92 -1.81 14.73
CA PHE A 368 -6.47 -1.25 15.99
C PHE A 368 -4.94 -1.29 16.14
N ALA A 369 -4.29 -2.38 15.71
CA ALA A 369 -2.83 -2.47 15.74
C ALA A 369 -2.19 -1.38 14.87
N VAL A 370 -2.72 -1.14 13.66
CA VAL A 370 -2.19 -0.07 12.81
C VAL A 370 -2.43 1.31 13.40
N ALA A 371 -3.63 1.56 13.93
CA ALA A 371 -4.01 2.87 14.48
C ALA A 371 -3.29 3.23 15.79
N LEU A 372 -3.00 2.23 16.65
CA LEU A 372 -2.51 2.46 18.01
C LEU A 372 -1.02 2.14 18.19
N LEU A 373 -0.42 1.29 17.34
CA LEU A 373 0.97 0.85 17.50
C LEU A 373 1.95 1.60 16.58
N ASP A 374 1.75 2.90 16.40
CA ASP A 374 2.71 3.78 15.74
C ASP A 374 3.82 4.17 16.74
N PRO A 375 5.09 3.78 16.52
CA PRO A 375 6.17 4.09 17.47
C PRO A 375 6.46 5.59 17.58
N SER A 376 6.06 6.41 16.59
CA SER A 376 6.25 7.86 16.61
C SER A 376 5.23 8.60 17.48
N LYS A 377 4.13 7.94 17.87
CA LYS A 377 3.03 8.56 18.61
C LYS A 377 2.76 7.79 19.89
N ALA A 378 2.47 8.53 20.97
CA ALA A 378 2.00 7.91 22.20
C ALA A 378 0.62 7.27 21.98
N ILE A 379 0.34 6.15 22.65
CA ILE A 379 -1.01 5.58 22.62
C ILE A 379 -1.99 6.59 23.23
N PRO A 380 -3.13 6.87 22.58
CA PRO A 380 -4.12 7.82 23.09
C PRO A 380 -4.48 7.57 24.55
N GLY A 381 -4.29 8.59 25.39
CA GLY A 381 -4.54 8.51 26.84
C GLY A 381 -3.38 7.97 27.68
N THR A 382 -2.20 7.76 27.10
CA THR A 382 -0.98 7.35 27.81
C THR A 382 0.25 8.10 27.26
N ASP A 383 1.33 8.18 28.02
CA ASP A 383 2.64 8.68 27.53
C ASP A 383 3.50 7.57 26.91
N TRP A 384 2.96 6.36 26.84
CA TRP A 384 3.72 5.19 26.39
C TRP A 384 3.76 5.11 24.87
N HIS A 385 4.98 5.03 24.34
CA HIS A 385 5.24 4.86 22.92
C HIS A 385 5.48 3.37 22.58
N PRO A 386 4.79 2.85 21.55
CA PRO A 386 5.01 1.51 21.01
C PRO A 386 6.46 1.25 20.62
N TRP A 387 6.92 0.02 20.84
CA TRP A 387 8.27 -0.37 20.45
C TRP A 387 8.40 -0.50 18.93
N ILE A 388 9.60 -0.30 18.41
CA ILE A 388 9.90 -0.47 16.99
C ILE A 388 9.54 -1.91 16.57
N PHE A 389 8.82 -2.05 15.46
CA PHE A 389 8.27 -3.30 14.92
C PHE A 389 7.22 -4.02 15.77
N LEU A 390 6.73 -3.43 16.87
CA LEU A 390 5.68 -4.07 17.68
C LEU A 390 4.39 -4.29 16.88
N ARG A 391 4.00 -3.30 16.07
CA ARG A 391 2.83 -3.39 15.17
C ARG A 391 2.94 -4.61 14.26
N GLU A 392 4.05 -4.76 13.57
CA GLU A 392 4.29 -5.84 12.60
C GLU A 392 4.23 -7.21 13.29
N ILE A 393 4.78 -7.33 14.49
CA ILE A 393 4.73 -8.59 15.27
C ILE A 393 3.32 -8.91 15.74
N VAL A 394 2.53 -7.91 16.14
CA VAL A 394 1.10 -8.09 16.45
C VAL A 394 0.34 -8.54 15.20
N LEU A 395 0.55 -7.90 14.06
CA LEU A 395 -0.08 -8.26 12.78
C LEU A 395 0.24 -9.71 12.38
N LEU A 396 1.52 -10.11 12.43
CA LEU A 396 1.93 -11.49 12.15
C LEU A 396 1.34 -12.48 13.16
N SER A 397 1.22 -12.11 14.43
CA SER A 397 0.58 -12.95 15.46
C SER A 397 -0.91 -13.17 15.16
N LEU A 398 -1.63 -12.12 14.72
CA LEU A 398 -3.03 -12.24 14.29
C LEU A 398 -3.18 -13.17 13.07
N VAL A 399 -2.25 -13.11 12.12
CA VAL A 399 -2.17 -14.10 11.02
C VAL A 399 -1.95 -15.50 11.56
N GLY A 400 -1.00 -15.66 12.49
CA GLY A 400 -0.74 -16.93 13.17
C GLY A 400 -2.00 -17.50 13.81
N CYS A 401 -2.78 -16.68 14.52
CA CYS A 401 -4.08 -17.08 15.08
C CYS A 401 -5.07 -17.51 13.99
N SER A 402 -5.19 -16.76 12.89
CA SER A 402 -6.08 -17.11 11.78
C SER A 402 -5.68 -18.43 11.10
N LEU A 403 -4.38 -18.70 10.96
CA LEU A 403 -3.87 -19.94 10.36
C LEU A 403 -3.97 -21.14 11.31
N TRP A 404 -3.78 -20.92 12.62
CA TRP A 404 -3.82 -21.98 13.63
C TRP A 404 -5.25 -22.42 13.95
N PHE A 405 -6.16 -21.46 14.20
CA PHE A 405 -7.54 -21.75 14.60
C PHE A 405 -8.52 -21.79 13.42
N GLY A 406 -8.13 -21.29 12.25
CA GLY A 406 -8.99 -21.21 11.07
C GLY A 406 -9.18 -22.55 10.35
N SER A 407 -10.29 -22.66 9.60
CA SER A 407 -10.59 -23.86 8.81
C SER A 407 -9.79 -23.88 7.51
N ILE A 408 -9.05 -24.97 7.30
CA ILE A 408 -8.34 -25.24 6.05
C ILE A 408 -9.30 -25.37 4.86
N THR A 409 -10.50 -25.93 5.09
CA THR A 409 -11.51 -26.18 4.06
C THR A 409 -11.98 -24.87 3.44
N ILE A 410 -12.19 -23.83 4.27
CA ILE A 410 -12.60 -22.49 3.80
C ILE A 410 -11.53 -21.91 2.87
N ARG A 411 -10.24 -22.04 3.24
CA ARG A 411 -9.13 -21.55 2.43
C ARG A 411 -9.00 -22.29 1.10
N VAL A 412 -9.19 -23.62 1.09
CA VAL A 412 -9.21 -24.43 -0.14
C VAL A 412 -10.33 -23.96 -1.06
N GLN A 413 -11.53 -23.77 -0.52
CA GLN A 413 -12.70 -23.32 -1.27
C GLN A 413 -12.55 -21.89 -1.81
N ASN A 414 -11.85 -21.02 -1.07
CA ASN A 414 -11.44 -19.71 -1.52
C ASN A 414 -10.29 -19.75 -2.55
N GLY A 415 -9.71 -20.91 -2.84
CA GLY A 415 -8.52 -21.07 -3.67
C GLY A 415 -7.36 -20.23 -3.16
N PHE A 416 -7.24 -20.11 -1.84
CA PHE A 416 -6.20 -19.35 -1.18
C PHE A 416 -4.83 -19.83 -1.62
N SER A 417 -3.98 -18.90 -2.04
CA SER A 417 -2.61 -19.16 -2.48
C SER A 417 -1.70 -18.03 -2.03
N TYR A 418 -0.49 -18.35 -1.60
CA TYR A 418 0.51 -17.32 -1.30
C TYR A 418 1.10 -16.68 -2.56
N PHE A 419 0.79 -17.22 -3.75
CA PHE A 419 1.32 -16.71 -5.01
C PHE A 419 1.07 -15.21 -5.23
N ALA A 420 -0.16 -14.74 -4.99
CA ALA A 420 -0.54 -13.35 -5.18
C ALA A 420 0.21 -12.39 -4.23
N ILE A 421 0.29 -12.72 -2.93
CA ILE A 421 1.00 -11.86 -1.98
C ILE A 421 2.53 -11.90 -2.18
N LEU A 422 3.07 -13.06 -2.61
CA LEU A 422 4.48 -13.18 -2.97
C LEU A 422 4.83 -12.39 -4.24
N GLU A 423 3.90 -12.28 -5.18
CA GLU A 423 4.06 -11.43 -6.36
C GLU A 423 4.17 -9.96 -5.96
N VAL A 424 3.24 -9.48 -5.13
CA VAL A 424 3.29 -8.11 -4.59
C VAL A 424 4.59 -7.88 -3.84
N ALA A 425 4.99 -8.78 -2.93
CA ALA A 425 6.26 -8.69 -2.20
C ALA A 425 7.48 -8.58 -3.14
N ALA A 426 7.54 -9.44 -4.17
CA ALA A 426 8.65 -9.51 -5.10
C ALA A 426 8.81 -8.25 -5.97
N LEU A 427 7.71 -7.61 -6.36
CA LEU A 427 7.77 -6.36 -7.14
C LEU A 427 8.03 -5.17 -6.23
N PHE A 428 7.34 -5.08 -5.10
CA PHE A 428 7.39 -3.90 -4.23
C PHE A 428 8.76 -3.70 -3.60
N VAL A 429 9.51 -4.76 -3.28
CA VAL A 429 10.88 -4.62 -2.77
C VAL A 429 11.78 -3.84 -3.73
N GLY A 430 11.64 -4.05 -5.05
CA GLY A 430 12.36 -3.27 -6.06
C GLY A 430 11.80 -1.85 -6.21
N ILE A 431 10.47 -1.70 -6.18
CA ILE A 431 9.79 -0.41 -6.29
C ILE A 431 10.24 0.55 -5.17
N PHE A 432 10.27 0.10 -3.91
CA PHE A 432 10.70 0.92 -2.77
C PHE A 432 12.16 1.34 -2.86
N VAL A 433 13.05 0.45 -3.32
CA VAL A 433 14.45 0.80 -3.52
C VAL A 433 14.61 1.77 -4.69
N CYS A 434 13.97 1.51 -5.82
CA CYS A 434 14.11 2.32 -7.03
C CYS A 434 13.47 3.71 -6.89
N MET A 435 12.46 3.90 -6.02
CA MET A 435 11.81 5.21 -5.87
C MET A 435 12.61 6.22 -5.05
N GLN A 436 13.64 5.80 -4.30
CA GLN A 436 14.39 6.70 -3.40
C GLN A 436 14.98 7.93 -4.11
N PRO A 437 15.62 7.81 -5.30
CA PRO A 437 16.06 8.99 -6.06
C PRO A 437 14.91 9.90 -6.47
N ALA A 438 13.76 9.34 -6.86
CA ALA A 438 12.60 10.12 -7.24
C ALA A 438 12.08 10.94 -6.05
N LEU A 439 11.90 10.31 -4.89
CA LEU A 439 11.47 10.99 -3.68
C LEU A 439 12.43 12.12 -3.29
N SER A 440 13.74 11.89 -3.39
CA SER A 440 14.75 12.92 -3.10
C SER A 440 14.69 14.10 -4.08
N ILE A 441 14.59 13.84 -5.39
CA ILE A 441 14.45 14.90 -6.41
C ILE A 441 13.20 15.72 -6.13
N LEU A 442 12.07 15.07 -5.87
CA LEU A 442 10.79 15.76 -5.66
C LEU A 442 10.74 16.53 -4.34
N ASN A 443 11.42 16.06 -3.30
CA ASN A 443 11.54 16.82 -2.05
C ASN A 443 12.24 18.16 -2.25
N GLU A 444 13.22 18.22 -3.15
CA GLU A 444 14.00 19.45 -3.41
C GLU A 444 13.42 20.30 -4.54
N HIS A 445 12.86 19.67 -5.58
CA HIS A 445 12.39 20.34 -6.80
C HIS A 445 10.87 20.39 -6.93
N GLY A 446 10.09 19.87 -5.98
CA GLY A 446 8.64 19.79 -6.08
C GLY A 446 7.97 21.15 -6.32
N ALA A 447 8.41 22.19 -5.61
CA ALA A 447 7.95 23.57 -5.81
C ALA A 447 8.26 24.13 -7.22
N SER A 448 9.29 23.60 -7.89
CA SER A 448 9.71 24.02 -9.24
C SER A 448 8.96 23.32 -10.37
N LEU A 449 8.20 22.24 -10.08
CA LEU A 449 7.41 21.49 -11.08
C LEU A 449 6.25 22.31 -11.68
N GLY A 450 5.93 23.47 -11.13
CA GLY A 450 4.92 24.39 -11.68
C GLY A 450 3.48 23.93 -11.48
N ILE A 451 3.24 22.88 -10.70
CA ILE A 451 1.91 22.39 -10.34
C ILE A 451 1.34 23.28 -9.22
N ARG A 452 0.73 24.41 -9.60
CA ARG A 452 0.29 25.44 -8.65
C ARG A 452 -1.21 25.50 -8.40
N SER A 453 -2.00 24.67 -9.07
CA SER A 453 -3.47 24.66 -8.91
C SER A 453 -3.98 23.28 -8.51
N PRO A 454 -5.08 23.20 -7.72
CA PRO A 454 -5.73 21.93 -7.39
C PRO A 454 -6.12 21.13 -8.63
N THR A 455 -6.56 21.82 -9.70
CA THR A 455 -6.91 21.19 -10.98
C THR A 455 -5.70 20.58 -11.68
N ALA A 456 -4.55 21.27 -11.68
CA ALA A 456 -3.31 20.72 -12.20
C ALA A 456 -2.84 19.52 -11.38
N PHE A 457 -2.94 19.57 -10.04
CA PHE A 457 -2.66 18.43 -9.16
C PHE A 457 -3.56 17.24 -9.52
N PHE A 458 -4.87 17.43 -9.58
CA PHE A 458 -5.84 16.39 -9.91
C PHE A 458 -5.54 15.70 -11.25
N TRP A 459 -5.34 16.47 -12.32
CA TRP A 459 -5.10 15.88 -13.64
C TRP A 459 -3.71 15.25 -13.77
N THR A 460 -2.68 15.85 -13.19
CA THR A 460 -1.30 15.30 -13.27
C THR A 460 -1.18 14.02 -12.46
N THR A 461 -1.68 14.03 -11.21
CA THR A 461 -1.68 12.82 -10.36
C THR A 461 -2.57 11.73 -10.93
N GLY A 462 -3.77 12.08 -11.42
CA GLY A 462 -4.71 11.12 -12.00
C GLY A 462 -4.18 10.49 -13.28
N ALA A 463 -3.59 11.29 -14.17
CA ALA A 463 -2.99 10.78 -15.41
C ALA A 463 -1.83 9.83 -15.11
N LEU A 464 -0.94 10.20 -14.18
CA LEU A 464 0.20 9.36 -13.82
C LEU A 464 -0.26 8.06 -13.13
N SER A 465 -1.20 8.15 -12.17
CA SER A 465 -1.77 6.99 -11.46
C SER A 465 -2.59 6.06 -12.35
N SER A 466 -3.07 6.54 -13.50
CA SER A 466 -3.79 5.70 -14.46
C SER A 466 -2.87 4.76 -15.25
N VAL A 467 -1.57 5.09 -15.31
CA VAL A 467 -0.54 4.32 -16.02
C VAL A 467 0.39 3.61 -15.04
N LEU A 468 0.69 4.24 -13.91
CA LEU A 468 1.59 3.73 -12.87
C LEU A 468 0.81 3.16 -11.68
N ASP A 469 1.52 2.47 -10.78
CA ASP A 469 0.95 2.03 -9.51
C ASP A 469 0.56 3.24 -8.62
N ASN A 470 -0.55 3.11 -7.90
CA ASN A 470 -1.10 4.16 -7.03
C ASN A 470 -0.15 4.52 -5.88
N ALA A 471 0.58 3.55 -5.30
CA ALA A 471 1.38 3.76 -4.10
C ALA A 471 2.61 4.66 -4.35
N PRO A 472 3.45 4.38 -5.36
CA PRO A 472 4.54 5.27 -5.71
C PRO A 472 4.05 6.64 -6.21
N THR A 473 2.95 6.66 -6.98
CA THR A 473 2.36 7.91 -7.47
C THR A 473 1.94 8.81 -6.30
N TYR A 474 1.25 8.25 -5.31
CA TYR A 474 0.86 8.97 -4.10
C TYR A 474 2.06 9.58 -3.38
N LEU A 475 3.12 8.81 -3.12
CA LEU A 475 4.29 9.31 -2.39
C LEU A 475 5.00 10.45 -3.13
N VAL A 476 5.12 10.35 -4.45
CA VAL A 476 5.70 11.38 -5.31
C VAL A 476 4.92 12.70 -5.18
N PHE A 477 3.59 12.66 -5.35
CA PHE A 477 2.76 13.87 -5.25
C PHE A 477 2.58 14.37 -3.82
N PHE A 478 2.62 13.48 -2.83
CA PHE A 478 2.61 13.84 -1.42
C PHE A 478 3.85 14.66 -1.06
N LYS A 479 5.04 14.23 -1.48
CA LYS A 479 6.28 15.00 -1.27
C LYS A 479 6.28 16.31 -2.06
N THR A 480 5.74 16.31 -3.28
CA THR A 480 5.56 17.54 -4.08
C THR A 480 4.65 18.56 -3.39
N ALA A 481 3.64 18.10 -2.66
CA ALA A 481 2.74 18.97 -1.92
C ALA A 481 3.31 19.45 -0.58
N GLN A 482 4.31 18.75 -0.03
CA GLN A 482 5.05 19.16 1.17
C GLN A 482 6.13 20.21 0.86
N SER A 483 6.76 20.14 -0.33
CA SER A 483 7.76 21.09 -0.82
C SER A 483 7.15 22.42 -1.27
#